data_AF-A0A415FLB0-F1
#
_entry.id   AF-A0A415FLB0-F1
#
_cell.length_a   1.000
_cell.length_b   1.000
_cell.length_c   1.000
_cell.angle_alpha   90.00
_cell.angle_beta   90.00
_cell.angle_gamma   90.00
#
_symmetry.space_group_name_H-M   'P 1'
#
loop_
_entity.id
_entity.type
_entity.pdbx_description
1 polymer ?
#
loop_
_entity_poly.entity_id
_entity_poly.type
_entity_poly.pdbx_seq_one_letter_code
_entity_poly.pdbx_strand_id
1 'polypeptide(L)'
;MNKNGVTYNTSEGRNAAEQLLRLKTNSDTLRKVAGTLQSTAASSKVAAVKTNQTSATGSLNLTLPEGYYLVVDAQGIPILVSTTIGGSVRMSNGQTLGSTQIKTNVTKIDKKIKSVDGTWKDSAAATNGETRDFKATFTVPNKLAVDTITLEDHMTGIVYVDGSFHATTSSGTDVTNQFGTIGKDKVGNSDGTGFKVTSLQSSWTPTRASR
;
A
#
# COMPACT_ATOMS: atom_id res chain seq x y z
N MET A 1 -8.62 -12.89 22.34
CA MET A 1 -7.86 -11.87 21.58
C MET A 1 -8.84 -11.21 20.62
N ASN A 2 -8.88 -9.88 20.51
CA ASN A 2 -9.89 -9.21 19.68
C ASN A 2 -9.61 -9.46 18.19
N LYS A 3 -10.61 -9.28 17.30
CA LYS A 3 -10.52 -9.63 15.85
C LYS A 3 -9.34 -8.96 15.13
N ASN A 4 -8.89 -7.81 15.62
CA ASN A 4 -7.74 -7.06 15.12
C ASN A 4 -6.39 -7.48 15.73
N GLY A 5 -6.35 -8.53 16.55
CA GLY A 5 -5.14 -9.01 17.21
C GLY A 5 -4.59 -8.05 18.27
N VAL A 6 -5.41 -7.14 18.80
CA VAL A 6 -5.06 -6.17 19.85
C VAL A 6 -5.87 -6.48 21.12
N THR A 7 -5.24 -6.43 22.29
CA THR A 7 -5.93 -6.65 23.57
C THR A 7 -6.43 -5.32 24.13
N TYR A 8 -7.74 -5.16 24.24
CA TYR A 8 -8.42 -4.04 24.90
C TYR A 8 -9.73 -4.51 25.55
N ASN A 9 -10.16 -3.83 26.62
CA ASN A 9 -11.21 -4.29 27.54
C ASN A 9 -12.64 -3.89 27.13
N THR A 10 -13.29 -4.65 26.25
CA THR A 10 -14.64 -4.35 25.73
C THR A 10 -15.76 -4.29 26.78
N SER A 11 -15.50 -4.65 28.04
CA SER A 11 -16.51 -4.71 29.12
C SER A 11 -16.79 -3.37 29.81
N GLU A 12 -15.99 -2.33 29.59
CA GLU A 12 -16.15 -1.02 30.26
C GLU A 12 -17.30 -0.15 29.72
N GLY A 13 -18.21 -0.69 28.91
CA GLY A 13 -19.32 0.07 28.31
C GLY A 13 -18.90 1.15 27.30
N ARG A 14 -17.60 1.25 27.01
CA ARG A 14 -17.01 2.19 26.04
C ARG A 14 -16.89 1.50 24.69
N ASN A 15 -17.17 2.23 23.60
CA ASN A 15 -17.05 1.67 22.26
C ASN A 15 -15.60 1.22 21.97
N ALA A 16 -15.43 0.22 21.10
CA ALA A 16 -14.12 -0.37 20.82
C ALA A 16 -13.10 0.67 20.32
N ALA A 17 -13.56 1.73 19.64
CA ALA A 17 -12.72 2.80 19.15
C ALA A 17 -12.05 3.60 20.28
N GLU A 18 -12.80 4.01 21.29
CA GLU A 18 -12.30 4.75 22.46
C GLU A 18 -11.28 3.97 23.26
N GLN A 19 -11.44 2.64 23.35
CA GLN A 19 -10.51 1.80 24.07
C GLN A 19 -9.20 1.59 23.32
N LEU A 20 -9.27 1.49 22.00
CA LEU A 20 -8.09 1.40 21.15
C LEU A 20 -7.23 2.67 21.23
N LEU A 21 -7.82 3.85 21.42
CA LEU A 21 -7.11 5.11 21.63
C LEU A 21 -6.29 5.15 22.93
N ARG A 22 -6.67 4.36 23.93
CA ARG A 22 -6.06 4.38 25.27
C ARG A 22 -4.90 3.40 25.41
N LEU A 23 -4.55 2.71 24.34
CA LEU A 23 -3.56 1.65 24.37
C LEU A 23 -2.13 2.22 24.35
N LYS A 24 -1.37 1.96 25.41
CA LYS A 24 0.05 2.35 25.52
C LYS A 24 0.92 1.32 24.80
N THR A 25 1.25 1.50 23.52
CA THR A 25 1.91 0.43 22.74
C THR A 25 2.86 0.87 21.62
N ASN A 26 3.63 -0.12 21.15
CA ASN A 26 4.51 -0.09 19.97
C ASN A 26 3.79 0.28 18.66
N SER A 27 4.56 0.72 17.66
CA SER A 27 4.04 1.24 16.38
C SER A 27 3.16 0.25 15.61
N ASP A 28 3.39 -1.06 15.74
CA ASP A 28 2.59 -2.08 15.04
C ASP A 28 1.19 -2.22 15.64
N THR A 29 1.06 -2.06 16.95
CA THR A 29 -0.24 -2.05 17.60
C THR A 29 -1.02 -0.78 17.25
N LEU A 30 -0.35 0.38 17.17
CA LEU A 30 -0.98 1.64 16.74
C LEU A 30 -1.50 1.58 15.30
N ARG A 31 -0.83 0.84 14.39
CA ARG A 31 -1.34 0.62 13.03
C ARG A 31 -2.60 -0.25 13.00
N LYS A 32 -2.64 -1.32 13.80
CA LYS A 32 -3.83 -2.17 13.94
C LYS A 32 -5.02 -1.40 14.52
N VAL A 33 -4.75 -0.54 15.49
CA VAL A 33 -5.72 0.43 16.03
C VAL A 33 -6.25 1.32 14.89
N ALA A 34 -5.36 1.96 14.13
CA ALA A 34 -5.73 2.85 13.03
C ALA A 34 -6.61 2.17 11.97
N GLY A 35 -6.25 0.95 11.54
CA GLY A 35 -7.02 0.18 10.56
C GLY A 35 -8.39 -0.27 11.08
N THR A 36 -8.48 -0.63 12.36
CA THR A 36 -9.77 -0.95 12.99
C THR A 36 -10.66 0.29 13.08
N LEU A 37 -10.10 1.43 13.49
CA LEU A 37 -10.83 2.69 13.56
C LEU A 37 -11.33 3.14 12.19
N GLN A 38 -10.54 2.99 11.13
CA GLN A 38 -10.97 3.27 9.75
C GLN A 38 -12.15 2.39 9.36
N SER A 39 -12.06 1.08 9.60
CA SER A 39 -13.13 0.13 9.26
C SER A 39 -14.42 0.45 10.02
N THR A 40 -14.30 0.81 11.30
CA THR A 40 -15.43 1.27 12.12
C THR A 40 -16.00 2.59 11.60
N ALA A 41 -15.17 3.59 11.30
CA ALA A 41 -15.63 4.87 10.76
C ALA A 41 -16.38 4.71 9.43
N ALA A 42 -15.87 3.85 8.53
CA ALA A 42 -16.49 3.54 7.24
C ALA A 42 -17.85 2.83 7.40
N SER A 43 -18.00 1.97 8.39
CA SER A 43 -19.23 1.21 8.66
C SER A 43 -20.24 1.95 9.55
N SER A 44 -19.78 2.87 10.41
CA SER A 44 -20.59 3.40 11.53
C SER A 44 -21.12 4.82 11.32
N LYS A 45 -21.12 5.37 10.09
CA LYS A 45 -21.57 6.76 9.79
C LYS A 45 -20.97 7.83 10.70
N VAL A 46 -19.76 7.61 11.23
CA VAL A 46 -19.09 8.60 12.09
C VAL A 46 -18.79 9.84 11.23
N ALA A 47 -19.38 10.97 11.60
CA ALA A 47 -19.13 12.23 10.90
C ALA A 47 -17.68 12.65 11.13
N ALA A 48 -16.91 12.77 10.05
CA ALA A 48 -15.55 13.27 10.14
C ALA A 48 -15.56 14.76 10.49
N VAL A 49 -14.67 15.17 11.40
CA VAL A 49 -14.53 16.56 11.86
C VAL A 49 -14.13 17.49 10.71
N LYS A 50 -13.38 16.96 9.73
CA LYS A 50 -13.04 17.61 8.46
C LYS A 50 -13.09 16.57 7.35
N THR A 51 -13.63 16.94 6.18
CA THR A 51 -13.73 16.08 4.99
C THR A 51 -13.18 16.82 3.75
N ASN A 52 -12.74 16.05 2.75
CA ASN A 52 -12.36 16.56 1.42
C ASN A 52 -11.35 17.73 1.45
N GLN A 53 -10.41 17.68 2.40
CA GLN A 53 -9.37 18.68 2.51
C GLN A 53 -8.26 18.36 1.50
N THR A 54 -7.90 19.33 0.67
CA THR A 54 -6.91 19.17 -0.40
C THR A 54 -5.79 20.19 -0.26
N SER A 55 -4.57 19.83 -0.65
CA SER A 55 -3.45 20.76 -0.77
C SER A 55 -2.72 20.53 -2.09
N ALA A 56 -2.34 21.62 -2.76
CA ALA A 56 -1.53 21.59 -3.98
C ALA A 56 -0.02 21.63 -3.71
N THR A 57 0.40 21.93 -2.48
CA THR A 57 1.82 22.15 -2.12
C THR A 57 2.45 20.96 -1.39
N GLY A 58 1.74 19.82 -1.33
CA GLY A 58 2.22 18.60 -0.66
C GLY A 58 2.18 18.64 0.88
N SER A 59 1.67 19.72 1.48
CA SER A 59 1.44 19.85 2.93
C SER A 59 0.05 20.42 3.21
N LEU A 60 -0.68 19.85 4.15
CA LEU A 60 -2.03 20.27 4.53
C LEU A 60 -2.05 20.69 5.99
N ASN A 61 -2.37 21.95 6.25
CA ASN A 61 -2.55 22.47 7.61
C ASN A 61 -4.02 22.38 7.99
N LEU A 62 -4.32 21.74 9.13
CA LEU A 62 -5.67 21.57 9.65
C LEU A 62 -5.77 22.19 11.05
N THR A 63 -6.75 23.05 11.26
CA THR A 63 -7.13 23.51 12.61
C THR A 63 -8.17 22.55 13.18
N LEU A 64 -7.79 21.86 14.25
CA LEU A 64 -8.60 20.87 14.95
C LEU A 64 -8.60 21.17 16.45
N PRO A 65 -9.69 20.90 17.18
CA PRO A 65 -9.69 20.88 18.64
C PRO A 65 -8.61 19.96 19.23
N GLU A 66 -8.30 20.11 20.52
CA GLU A 66 -7.38 19.19 21.18
C GLU A 66 -7.94 17.75 21.19
N GLY A 67 -7.16 16.79 20.70
CA GLY A 67 -7.56 15.40 20.67
C GLY A 67 -6.68 14.50 19.80
N TYR A 68 -7.13 13.25 19.66
CA TYR A 68 -6.57 12.25 18.78
C TYR A 68 -7.48 12.06 17.57
N TYR A 69 -6.88 12.08 16.39
CA TYR A 69 -7.56 12.04 15.12
C TYR A 69 -7.04 10.88 14.28
N LEU A 70 -7.97 10.18 13.64
CA LEU A 70 -7.64 9.31 12.52
C LEU A 70 -7.66 10.16 11.25
N VAL A 71 -6.51 10.29 10.60
CA VAL A 71 -6.40 10.91 9.29
C VAL A 71 -6.39 9.80 8.26
N VAL A 72 -7.40 9.81 7.38
CA VAL A 72 -7.51 8.89 6.24
C VAL A 72 -7.38 9.73 4.98
N ASP A 73 -6.39 9.41 4.17
CA ASP A 73 -6.28 9.92 2.80
C ASP A 73 -6.92 8.92 1.84
N ALA A 74 -7.48 9.37 0.71
CA ALA A 74 -8.10 8.52 -0.28
C ALA A 74 -7.12 7.49 -0.88
N GLN A 75 -5.81 7.74 -0.79
CA GLN A 75 -4.75 6.91 -1.36
C GLN A 75 -3.67 6.51 -0.33
N GLY A 76 -3.83 6.89 0.94
CA GLY A 76 -2.83 6.74 1.99
C GLY A 76 -3.22 5.72 3.06
N ILE A 77 -2.21 5.27 3.82
CA ILE A 77 -2.45 4.45 5.02
C ILE A 77 -3.09 5.35 6.09
N PRO A 78 -4.14 4.89 6.80
CA PRO A 78 -4.67 5.64 7.94
C PRO A 78 -3.61 5.92 8.99
N ILE A 79 -3.51 7.17 9.43
CA ILE A 79 -2.54 7.60 10.44
C ILE A 79 -3.27 8.14 11.65
N LEU A 80 -2.82 7.75 12.84
CA LEU A 80 -3.23 8.37 14.08
C LEU A 80 -2.36 9.61 14.32
N VAL A 81 -3.01 10.76 14.47
CA VAL A 81 -2.38 12.04 14.76
C VAL A 81 -2.99 12.58 16.04
N SER A 82 -2.17 13.01 16.98
CA SER A 82 -2.61 13.84 18.10
C SER A 82 -2.33 15.29 17.79
N THR A 83 -3.24 16.19 18.12
CA THR A 83 -2.96 17.63 18.23
C THR A 83 -2.20 17.90 19.54
N THR A 84 -2.08 19.16 19.96
CA THR A 84 -1.65 19.48 21.31
C THR A 84 -2.52 18.74 22.34
N ILE A 85 -1.89 18.31 23.43
CA ILE A 85 -2.55 17.62 24.55
C ILE A 85 -2.23 18.43 25.80
N GLY A 86 -3.24 19.11 26.35
CA GLY A 86 -3.06 19.93 27.56
C GLY A 86 -2.01 21.02 27.37
N GLY A 87 -2.00 21.68 26.21
CA GLY A 87 -1.04 22.73 25.87
C GLY A 87 0.38 22.26 25.51
N SER A 88 0.67 20.95 25.60
CA SER A 88 1.96 20.41 25.15
C SER A 88 2.01 20.30 23.63
N VAL A 89 3.09 20.80 23.02
CA VAL A 89 3.34 20.76 21.57
C VAL A 89 4.37 19.69 21.16
N ARG A 90 4.95 18.96 22.12
CA ARG A 90 5.94 17.90 21.85
C ARG A 90 5.67 16.65 22.67
N MET A 91 6.03 15.50 22.09
CA MET A 91 6.13 14.22 22.78
C MET A 91 7.41 14.14 23.61
N SER A 92 7.46 13.22 24.58
CA SER A 92 8.64 12.96 25.42
C SER A 92 9.89 12.54 24.64
N ASN A 93 9.73 12.03 23.42
CA ASN A 93 10.82 11.67 22.51
C ASN A 93 11.22 12.83 21.55
N GLY A 94 10.72 14.05 21.77
CA GLY A 94 11.08 15.25 21.02
C GLY A 94 10.26 15.50 19.74
N GLN A 95 9.40 14.57 19.32
CA GLN A 95 8.53 14.74 18.15
C GLN A 95 7.47 15.83 18.38
N THR A 96 7.19 16.62 17.36
CA THR A 96 6.18 17.68 17.40
C THR A 96 4.78 17.07 17.29
N LEU A 97 3.89 17.42 18.23
CA LEU A 97 2.47 17.06 18.18
C LEU A 97 1.77 17.90 17.10
N GLY A 98 0.73 17.34 16.48
CA GLY A 98 -0.06 18.03 15.45
C GLY A 98 0.55 18.02 14.04
N SER A 99 1.68 17.36 13.83
CA SER A 99 2.29 17.18 12.51
C SER A 99 2.45 15.70 12.19
N THR A 100 2.13 15.31 10.95
CA THR A 100 2.38 13.97 10.45
C THR A 100 2.79 14.01 8.99
N GLN A 101 3.63 13.06 8.58
CA GLN A 101 3.92 12.82 7.18
C GLN A 101 2.95 11.77 6.66
N ILE A 102 2.08 12.15 5.74
CA ILE A 102 1.21 11.20 5.05
C ILE A 102 2.08 10.43 4.05
N LYS A 103 2.26 9.13 4.29
CA LYS A 103 2.92 8.25 3.33
C LYS A 103 1.91 7.78 2.30
N THR A 104 1.70 8.60 1.27
CA THR A 104 0.97 8.19 0.06
C THR A 104 1.96 7.46 -0.84
N ASN A 105 1.71 6.18 -1.09
CA ASN A 105 2.40 5.48 -2.17
C ASN A 105 1.36 5.23 -3.25
N VAL A 106 1.14 6.22 -4.13
CA VAL A 106 0.58 5.90 -5.43
C VAL A 106 1.66 5.13 -6.16
N THR A 107 1.60 3.80 -6.09
CA THR A 107 2.51 2.93 -6.83
C THR A 107 2.24 3.14 -8.31
N LYS A 108 3.12 3.88 -8.99
CA LYS A 108 3.14 3.96 -10.45
C LYS A 108 3.85 2.73 -10.99
N ILE A 109 3.27 2.14 -12.04
CA ILE A 109 3.90 1.05 -12.80
C ILE A 109 4.48 1.65 -14.08
N ASP A 110 5.78 1.48 -14.29
CA ASP A 110 6.47 1.82 -15.53
C ASP A 110 6.69 0.54 -16.35
N LYS A 111 5.94 0.38 -17.45
CA LYS A 111 6.03 -0.79 -18.34
C LYS A 111 6.76 -0.41 -19.61
N LYS A 112 7.82 -1.15 -19.94
CA LYS A 112 8.62 -0.99 -21.16
C LYS A 112 8.62 -2.28 -21.97
N ILE A 113 8.78 -2.13 -23.27
CA ILE A 113 9.07 -3.21 -24.23
C ILE A 113 10.52 -3.11 -24.68
N LYS A 114 11.21 -4.23 -24.82
CA LYS A 114 12.58 -4.26 -25.34
C LYS A 114 12.55 -4.17 -26.86
N SER A 115 13.21 -3.16 -27.43
CA SER A 115 13.39 -3.06 -28.88
C SER A 115 14.46 -4.02 -29.40
N VAL A 116 14.49 -4.18 -30.73
CA VAL A 116 15.44 -5.04 -31.45
C VAL A 116 16.91 -4.71 -31.17
N ASP A 117 17.21 -3.45 -30.84
CA ASP A 117 18.54 -2.97 -30.44
C ASP A 117 18.88 -3.28 -28.96
N GLY A 118 18.00 -3.97 -28.22
CA GLY A 118 18.16 -4.31 -26.81
C GLY A 118 17.74 -3.23 -25.81
N THR A 119 17.28 -2.06 -26.28
CA THR A 119 16.89 -0.92 -25.42
C THR A 119 15.46 -1.05 -24.89
N TRP A 120 15.21 -0.63 -23.65
CA TRP A 120 13.86 -0.57 -23.09
C TRP A 120 13.14 0.73 -23.51
N LYS A 121 11.98 0.62 -24.17
CA LYS A 121 11.20 1.74 -24.72
C LYS A 121 9.72 1.62 -24.36
N ASP A 122 8.96 2.71 -24.47
CA ASP A 122 7.50 2.70 -24.27
C ASP A 122 6.75 2.01 -25.41
N SER A 123 7.35 2.01 -26.61
CA SER A 123 6.78 1.39 -27.80
C SER A 123 7.88 0.78 -28.66
N ALA A 124 7.60 -0.36 -29.28
CA ALA A 124 8.46 -0.98 -30.27
C ALA A 124 7.61 -1.69 -31.33
N ALA A 125 8.09 -1.71 -32.57
CA ALA A 125 7.48 -2.52 -33.61
C ALA A 125 7.78 -4.02 -33.38
N ALA A 126 6.85 -4.88 -33.79
CA ALA A 126 7.00 -6.32 -33.76
C ALA A 126 6.41 -6.93 -35.05
N THR A 127 6.95 -8.07 -35.45
CA THR A 127 6.45 -8.86 -36.57
C THR A 127 5.67 -10.08 -36.07
N ASN A 128 4.80 -10.66 -36.90
CA ASN A 128 4.00 -11.82 -36.51
C ASN A 128 4.91 -13.03 -36.23
N GLY A 129 4.69 -13.69 -35.10
CA GLY A 129 5.47 -14.83 -34.64
C GLY A 129 6.74 -14.47 -33.85
N GLU A 130 6.99 -13.19 -33.63
CA GLU A 130 8.16 -12.71 -32.90
C GLU A 130 7.88 -12.62 -31.38
N THR A 131 8.84 -13.05 -30.55
CA THR A 131 8.78 -12.89 -29.10
C THR A 131 9.32 -11.52 -28.67
N ARG A 132 8.68 -10.89 -27.68
CA ARG A 132 9.07 -9.59 -27.12
C ARG A 132 9.18 -9.67 -25.60
N ASP A 133 10.27 -9.11 -25.07
CA ASP A 133 10.43 -8.93 -23.63
C ASP A 133 9.69 -7.67 -23.16
N PHE A 134 8.94 -7.82 -22.08
CA PHE A 134 8.32 -6.71 -21.36
C PHE A 134 8.91 -6.62 -19.95
N LYS A 135 9.08 -5.40 -19.45
CA LYS A 135 9.55 -5.13 -18.09
C LYS A 135 8.63 -4.12 -17.43
N ALA A 136 7.98 -4.52 -16.35
CA ALA A 136 7.20 -3.65 -15.49
C ALA A 136 7.99 -3.36 -14.20
N THR A 137 8.19 -2.08 -13.90
CA THR A 137 8.88 -1.62 -12.68
C THR A 137 7.91 -0.85 -11.81
N PHE A 138 7.86 -1.16 -10.52
CA PHE A 138 6.99 -0.48 -9.58
C PHE A 138 7.58 -0.47 -8.17
N THR A 139 7.22 0.55 -7.39
CA THR A 139 7.62 0.63 -5.98
C THR A 139 6.59 -0.08 -5.12
N VAL A 140 7.02 -1.14 -4.44
CA VAL A 140 6.16 -1.84 -3.49
C VAL A 140 5.95 -1.00 -2.25
N PRO A 141 4.71 -0.81 -1.79
CA PRO A 141 4.46 -0.11 -0.54
C PRO A 141 5.07 -0.82 0.66
N ASN A 142 5.13 -0.13 1.79
CA ASN A 142 5.63 -0.72 3.03
C ASN A 142 4.83 -2.01 3.35
N LYS A 143 5.51 -3.11 3.67
CA LYS A 143 4.91 -4.41 4.04
C LYS A 143 3.83 -4.28 5.13
N LEU A 144 3.96 -3.31 6.02
CA LEU A 144 2.98 -3.05 7.08
C LEU A 144 1.63 -2.49 6.56
N ALA A 145 1.52 -2.25 5.25
CA ALA A 145 0.35 -1.68 4.59
C ALA A 145 -0.16 -2.52 3.41
N VAL A 146 0.55 -3.59 3.02
CA VAL A 146 0.17 -4.44 1.88
C VAL A 146 0.38 -5.90 2.26
N ASP A 147 -0.72 -6.66 2.24
CA ASP A 147 -0.70 -8.10 2.53
C ASP A 147 -0.24 -8.93 1.33
N THR A 148 -0.63 -8.53 0.12
CA THR A 148 -0.32 -9.24 -1.14
C THR A 148 -0.20 -8.26 -2.31
N ILE A 149 0.60 -8.63 -3.30
CA ILE A 149 0.72 -7.94 -4.59
C ILE A 149 0.11 -8.84 -5.65
N THR A 150 -0.85 -8.33 -6.40
CA THR A 150 -1.35 -9.01 -7.60
C THR A 150 -0.94 -8.21 -8.83
N LEU A 151 -0.30 -8.87 -9.79
CA LEU A 151 0.07 -8.33 -11.09
C LEU A 151 -0.84 -8.96 -12.13
N GLU A 152 -1.56 -8.11 -12.86
CA GLU A 152 -2.42 -8.50 -13.97
C GLU A 152 -1.93 -7.73 -15.20
N ASP A 153 -1.59 -8.49 -16.24
CA ASP A 153 -1.25 -7.94 -17.54
C ASP A 153 -2.25 -8.47 -18.55
N HIS A 154 -2.88 -7.55 -19.27
CA HIS A 154 -3.93 -7.80 -20.24
C HIS A 154 -3.39 -7.50 -21.63
N MET A 155 -3.21 -8.54 -22.45
CA MET A 155 -2.59 -8.41 -23.78
C MET A 155 -3.60 -8.71 -24.89
N THR A 156 -3.54 -7.92 -25.96
CA THR A 156 -4.30 -8.13 -27.21
C THR A 156 -3.34 -8.35 -28.37
N GLY A 157 -3.56 -9.40 -29.17
CA GLY A 157 -2.72 -9.71 -30.34
C GLY A 157 -1.31 -10.24 -30.02
N ILE A 158 -1.01 -10.47 -28.73
CA ILE A 158 0.23 -11.09 -28.24
C ILE A 158 -0.15 -12.16 -27.24
N VAL A 159 0.55 -13.30 -27.29
CA VAL A 159 0.35 -14.45 -26.40
C VAL A 159 1.49 -14.50 -25.39
N TYR A 160 1.13 -14.53 -24.11
CA TYR A 160 2.05 -14.76 -23.00
C TYR A 160 2.76 -16.12 -23.16
N VAL A 161 4.08 -16.11 -22.98
CA VAL A 161 4.91 -17.31 -23.04
C VAL A 161 5.04 -17.92 -21.66
N ASP A 162 4.54 -19.14 -21.47
CA ASP A 162 4.63 -19.84 -20.18
C ASP A 162 6.08 -19.97 -19.69
N GLY A 163 6.31 -19.71 -18.41
CA GLY A 163 7.64 -19.80 -17.79
C GLY A 163 8.52 -18.57 -18.00
N SER A 164 8.07 -17.54 -18.74
CA SER A 164 8.82 -16.30 -18.98
C SER A 164 8.76 -15.27 -17.85
N PHE A 165 7.93 -15.49 -16.83
CA PHE A 165 7.81 -14.55 -15.71
C PHE A 165 9.05 -14.60 -14.82
N HIS A 166 9.69 -13.45 -14.65
CA HIS A 166 10.82 -13.26 -13.75
C HIS A 166 10.66 -11.95 -12.98
N ALA A 167 10.97 -11.96 -11.68
CA ALA A 167 10.89 -10.79 -10.83
C ALA A 167 12.19 -10.60 -10.04
N THR A 168 12.72 -9.37 -10.06
CA THR A 168 13.91 -8.99 -9.30
C THR A 168 13.69 -7.72 -8.50
N THR A 169 14.38 -7.59 -7.37
CA THR A 169 14.48 -6.31 -6.66
C THR A 169 15.41 -5.35 -7.42
N SER A 170 15.40 -4.07 -7.05
CA SER A 170 16.35 -3.08 -7.59
C SER A 170 17.82 -3.43 -7.33
N SER A 171 18.10 -4.29 -6.34
CA SER A 171 19.44 -4.83 -6.07
C SER A 171 19.80 -6.06 -6.91
N GLY A 172 18.92 -6.48 -7.82
CA GLY A 172 19.11 -7.66 -8.67
C GLY A 172 18.83 -8.99 -7.98
N THR A 173 18.25 -8.98 -6.78
CA THR A 173 17.88 -10.22 -6.08
C THR A 173 16.67 -10.84 -6.76
N ASP A 174 16.79 -12.09 -7.20
CA ASP A 174 15.67 -12.86 -7.74
C ASP A 174 14.64 -13.15 -6.64
N VAL A 175 13.41 -12.74 -6.91
CA VAL A 175 12.25 -12.91 -6.04
C VAL A 175 11.09 -13.57 -6.78
N THR A 176 11.37 -14.23 -7.92
CA THR A 176 10.36 -14.93 -8.72
C THR A 176 9.62 -15.98 -7.90
N ASN A 177 10.33 -16.68 -7.00
CA ASN A 177 9.75 -17.67 -6.08
C ASN A 177 8.83 -17.08 -4.99
N GLN A 178 8.76 -15.75 -4.87
CA GLN A 178 7.83 -15.06 -3.97
C GLN A 178 6.46 -14.88 -4.60
N PHE A 179 6.28 -15.34 -5.83
CA PHE A 179 5.02 -15.31 -6.54
C PHE A 179 4.46 -16.73 -6.66
N GLY A 180 3.13 -16.83 -6.61
CA GLY A 180 2.42 -18.08 -6.81
C GLY A 180 2.44 -18.53 -8.28
N THR A 181 1.60 -19.51 -8.59
CA THR A 181 1.42 -19.99 -9.96
C THR A 181 0.96 -18.86 -10.88
N ILE A 182 1.63 -18.72 -12.04
CA ILE A 182 1.21 -17.78 -13.08
C ILE A 182 -0.01 -18.35 -13.79
N GLY A 183 -1.14 -17.64 -13.71
CA GLY A 183 -2.32 -17.92 -14.51
C GLY A 183 -2.25 -17.20 -15.85
N LYS A 184 -2.67 -17.85 -16.94
CA LYS A 184 -2.93 -17.13 -18.19
C LYS A 184 -4.18 -16.28 -18.01
N ASP A 185 -4.12 -15.03 -18.46
CA ASP A 185 -5.25 -14.13 -18.45
C ASP A 185 -5.69 -13.78 -19.88
N LYS A 186 -7.00 -13.76 -20.14
CA LYS A 186 -7.56 -13.51 -21.47
C LYS A 186 -8.59 -12.39 -21.41
N VAL A 187 -8.43 -11.39 -22.27
CA VAL A 187 -9.41 -10.31 -22.43
C VAL A 187 -10.47 -10.72 -23.45
N GLY A 188 -11.64 -11.14 -22.97
CA GLY A 188 -12.78 -11.49 -23.82
C GLY A 188 -12.45 -12.51 -24.91
N ASN A 189 -12.91 -12.27 -26.14
CA ASN A 189 -12.63 -13.12 -27.31
C ASN A 189 -11.36 -12.71 -28.09
N SER A 190 -10.44 -11.94 -27.51
CA SER A 190 -9.24 -11.49 -28.23
C SER A 190 -8.26 -12.64 -28.54
N ASP A 191 -7.45 -12.46 -29.58
CA ASP A 191 -6.40 -13.41 -29.99
C ASP A 191 -5.11 -13.31 -29.13
N GLY A 192 -5.18 -12.60 -28.00
CA GLY A 192 -4.07 -12.45 -27.06
C GLY A 192 -4.32 -13.12 -25.72
N THR A 193 -3.23 -13.44 -25.02
CA THR A 193 -3.28 -13.83 -23.61
C THR A 193 -2.20 -13.08 -22.86
N GLY A 194 -2.55 -12.43 -21.75
CA GLY A 194 -1.60 -11.93 -20.78
C GLY A 194 -1.43 -12.91 -19.63
N PHE A 195 -1.17 -12.38 -18.44
CA PHE A 195 -0.97 -13.19 -17.24
C PHE A 195 -1.55 -12.53 -15.99
N LYS A 196 -1.83 -13.37 -15.00
CA LYS A 196 -2.18 -12.97 -13.64
C LYS A 196 -1.34 -13.74 -12.64
N VAL A 197 -0.78 -13.03 -11.67
CA VAL A 197 -0.02 -13.65 -10.58
C VAL A 197 -0.18 -12.88 -9.28
N THR A 198 -0.26 -13.61 -8.17
CA THR A 198 -0.30 -13.04 -6.83
C THR A 198 0.92 -13.47 -6.03
N SER A 199 1.51 -12.55 -5.28
CA SER A 199 2.62 -12.82 -4.37
C SER A 199 2.19 -13.74 -3.22
N LEU A 200 3.09 -14.59 -2.76
CA LEU A 200 2.92 -15.38 -1.54
C LEU A 200 2.96 -14.46 -0.31
N GLN A 201 1.99 -14.61 0.58
CA GLN A 201 1.74 -13.70 1.71
C GLN A 201 2.90 -13.64 2.73
N SER A 202 3.83 -14.60 2.72
CA SER A 202 4.88 -14.75 3.73
C SER A 202 6.27 -14.23 3.32
N SER A 203 6.55 -13.97 2.04
CA SER A 203 7.93 -13.90 1.55
C SER A 203 8.49 -12.49 1.27
N TRP A 204 7.67 -11.44 1.27
CA TRP A 204 8.16 -10.09 0.98
C TRP A 204 9.06 -9.58 2.13
N THR A 205 10.37 -9.74 1.99
CA THR A 205 11.40 -9.12 2.84
C THR A 205 12.30 -8.25 1.97
N PRO A 206 12.03 -6.95 1.81
CA PRO A 206 13.07 -6.04 1.40
C PRO A 206 14.09 -6.00 2.54
N THR A 207 15.36 -6.23 2.21
CA THR A 207 16.49 -6.12 3.14
C THR A 207 16.34 -4.83 3.96
N ARG A 208 16.40 -4.96 5.29
CA ARG A 208 16.46 -3.82 6.21
C ARG A 208 17.60 -2.91 5.71
N ALA A 209 17.26 -1.73 5.20
CA ALA A 209 18.20 -0.63 5.30
C ALA A 209 18.34 -0.35 6.80
N SER A 210 19.46 -0.78 7.38
CA SER A 210 19.87 -0.38 8.72
C SER A 210 19.85 1.15 8.77
N ARG A 211 19.19 1.69 9.79
CA ARG A 211 19.40 3.08 10.20
C ARG A 211 20.83 3.24 10.72
#